data_AF-A0A3P9NGM2-F1
#
_entry.id   AF-A0A3P9NGM2-F1
#
_cell.length_a   1.000
_cell.length_b   1.000
_cell.length_c   1.000
_cell.angle_alpha   90.00
_cell.angle_beta   90.00
_cell.angle_gamma   90.00
#
_symmetry.space_group_name_H-M   'P 1'
#
loop_
_entity.id
_entity.type
_entity.pdbx_description
1 polymer ?
#
loop_
_entity_poly.entity_id
_entity_poly.type
_entity_poly.pdbx_seq_one_letter_code
_entity_poly.pdbx_strand_id
1 'polypeptide(L)'
;YSLKQLPAVNTDFQQLKEFCVSRRLKFIDDMFPPDRKSIGQGVLSPSDLARVVWLRPTLSDGNPNPSFVLRGFSRFDFGQGVLVLEIWEVGGRCD
;
A
#
# COMPACT_ATOMS: atom_id res chain seq x y z
N TYR A 1 10.55 0.46 -16.75
CA TYR A 1 10.98 0.86 -15.41
C TYR A 1 11.39 -0.38 -14.64
N SER A 2 12.57 -0.39 -14.03
CA SER A 2 13.05 -1.51 -13.19
C SER A 2 12.63 -1.31 -11.72
N LEU A 3 12.38 -2.39 -10.98
CA LEU A 3 12.11 -2.29 -9.55
C LEU A 3 13.42 -2.05 -8.79
N LYS A 4 13.39 -1.23 -7.74
CA LYS A 4 14.52 -1.08 -6.83
C LYS A 4 14.07 -0.87 -5.40
N GLN A 5 14.62 -1.69 -4.50
CA GLN A 5 14.48 -1.53 -3.05
C GLN A 5 15.41 -0.41 -2.58
N LEU A 6 14.85 0.53 -1.84
CA LEU A 6 15.53 1.72 -1.33
C LEU A 6 15.05 2.02 0.09
N PRO A 7 15.89 2.63 0.92
CA PRO A 7 15.51 3.02 2.28
C PRO A 7 14.32 3.97 2.29
N ALA A 8 13.29 3.61 3.07
CA ALA A 8 12.14 4.46 3.33
C ALA A 8 12.34 5.33 4.59
N VAL A 9 12.98 4.79 5.64
CA VAL A 9 13.18 5.49 6.92
C VAL A 9 14.04 6.72 6.74
N ASN A 10 13.60 7.84 7.34
CA ASN A 10 14.38 9.07 7.46
C ASN A 10 14.92 9.59 6.11
N THR A 11 14.27 9.19 5.02
CA THR A 11 14.60 9.61 3.67
C THR A 11 13.59 10.66 3.24
N ASP A 12 14.10 11.75 2.69
CA ASP A 12 13.24 12.78 2.14
C ASP A 12 12.50 12.27 0.90
N PHE A 13 11.17 12.44 0.88
CA PHE A 13 10.33 11.95 -0.20
C PHE A 13 10.70 12.59 -1.55
N GLN A 14 11.03 13.88 -1.57
CA GLN A 14 11.33 14.58 -2.81
C GLN A 14 12.62 14.05 -3.44
N GLN A 15 13.68 13.89 -2.64
CA GLN A 15 14.95 13.31 -3.08
C GLN A 15 14.75 11.88 -3.61
N LEU A 16 14.00 11.05 -2.87
CA LEU A 16 13.72 9.67 -3.27
C LEU A 16 12.93 9.60 -4.58
N LYS A 17 11.92 10.48 -4.73
CA LYS A 17 11.12 10.60 -5.95
C LYS A 17 11.98 11.02 -7.13
N GLU A 18 12.78 12.07 -7.00
CA GLU A 18 13.69 12.56 -8.04
C GLU A 18 14.69 11.49 -8.47
N PHE A 19 15.26 10.77 -7.50
CA PHE A 19 16.15 9.63 -7.76
C PHE A 19 15.46 8.54 -8.59
N CYS A 20 14.24 8.15 -8.22
CA CYS A 20 13.51 7.10 -8.93
C CYS A 20 13.08 7.55 -10.33
N VAL A 21 12.55 8.76 -10.47
CA VAL A 21 12.07 9.30 -11.75
C VAL A 21 13.22 9.47 -12.74
N SER A 22 14.32 10.11 -12.33
CA SER A 22 15.49 10.34 -13.19
C SER A 22 16.10 9.03 -13.71
N ARG A 23 16.03 7.95 -12.92
CA ARG A 23 16.58 6.64 -13.27
C ARG A 23 15.55 5.65 -13.82
N ARG A 24 14.31 6.08 -14.05
CA ARG A 24 13.20 5.23 -14.49
C ARG A 24 13.05 3.97 -13.61
N LEU A 25 13.10 4.16 -12.30
CA LEU A 25 12.90 3.13 -11.30
C LEU A 25 11.50 3.17 -10.71
N LYS A 26 11.01 2.00 -10.30
CA LYS A 26 9.82 1.83 -9.46
C LYS A 26 10.29 1.48 -8.05
N PHE A 27 9.97 2.35 -7.10
CA PHE A 27 10.36 2.21 -5.70
C PHE A 27 9.72 0.97 -5.05
N ILE A 28 10.52 0.23 -4.29
CA ILE A 28 10.11 -0.80 -3.33
C ILE A 28 10.58 -0.33 -1.97
N ASP A 29 9.65 -0.24 -1.03
CA ASP A 29 9.93 0.09 0.36
C ASP A 29 10.71 -1.05 1.01
N ASP A 30 11.82 -0.74 1.66
CA ASP A 30 12.67 -1.74 2.29
C ASP A 30 12.19 -2.17 3.68
N MET A 31 11.47 -1.31 4.39
CA MET A 31 10.83 -1.63 5.66
C MET A 31 9.54 -2.43 5.45
N PHE A 32 8.81 -2.09 4.38
CA PHE A 32 7.56 -2.73 4.01
C PHE A 32 7.67 -3.40 2.64
N PRO A 33 8.49 -4.46 2.53
CA PRO A 33 8.60 -5.20 1.28
C PRO A 33 7.26 -5.85 0.92
N PRO A 34 6.99 -6.09 -0.38
CA PRO A 34 5.78 -6.76 -0.84
C PRO A 34 5.87 -8.27 -0.56
N ASP A 35 5.99 -8.67 0.70
CA ASP A 35 6.06 -10.04 1.16
C ASP A 35 5.12 -10.32 2.35
N ARG A 36 5.07 -11.57 2.77
CA ARG A 36 4.17 -12.04 3.82
C ARG A 36 4.36 -11.35 5.18
N LYS A 37 5.54 -10.81 5.46
CA LYS A 37 5.86 -10.16 6.74
C LYS A 37 5.16 -8.82 6.87
N SER A 38 4.92 -8.12 5.75
CA SER A 38 4.24 -6.83 5.73
C SER A 38 2.72 -6.90 5.87
N ILE A 39 2.12 -8.09 5.81
CA ILE A 39 0.68 -8.31 6.06
C ILE A 39 0.39 -8.45 7.56
N GLY A 40 1.36 -8.95 8.33
CA GLY A 40 1.22 -9.22 9.75
C GLY A 40 0.81 -10.67 10.05
N GLN A 41 1.18 -11.14 11.25
CA GLN A 41 0.92 -12.50 11.70
C GLN A 41 -0.55 -12.67 12.10
N GLY A 42 -1.21 -13.74 11.65
CA GLY A 42 -2.57 -14.08 12.07
C GLY A 42 -3.69 -13.30 11.39
N VAL A 43 -3.38 -12.36 10.49
CA VAL A 43 -4.37 -11.58 9.72
C VAL A 43 -5.08 -12.45 8.67
N LEU A 44 -4.34 -13.38 8.06
CA LEU A 44 -4.84 -14.29 7.04
C LEU A 44 -4.55 -15.74 7.41
N SER A 45 -5.41 -16.66 6.95
CA SER A 45 -5.09 -18.08 6.95
C SER A 45 -3.84 -18.33 6.07
N PRO A 46 -3.04 -19.38 6.35
CA PRO A 46 -1.88 -19.70 5.50
C PRO A 46 -2.24 -19.90 4.02
N SER A 47 -3.41 -20.47 3.74
CA SER A 47 -3.92 -20.67 2.38
C SER A 47 -4.27 -19.37 1.67
N ASP A 48 -4.87 -18.41 2.38
CA ASP A 48 -5.19 -17.10 1.78
C ASP A 48 -3.92 -16.27 1.60
N LEU A 49 -3.02 -16.31 2.58
CA LEU A 49 -1.72 -15.64 2.51
C LEU A 49 -0.88 -16.12 1.31
N ALA A 50 -0.94 -17.42 0.98
CA ALA A 50 -0.25 -18.00 -0.17
C ALA A 50 -0.80 -17.50 -1.53
N ARG A 51 -2.02 -16.95 -1.55
CA ARG A 51 -2.68 -16.43 -2.77
C ARG A 51 -2.49 -14.93 -2.95
N VAL A 52 -1.88 -14.22 -1.98
CA VAL A 52 -1.71 -12.77 -2.06
C VAL A 52 -0.71 -12.41 -3.16
N VAL A 53 -1.12 -11.47 -4.01
CA VAL A 53 -0.28 -10.88 -5.05
C VAL A 53 -0.25 -9.36 -4.85
N TRP A 54 0.96 -8.80 -4.82
CA TRP A 54 1.16 -7.37 -4.69
C TRP A 54 1.13 -6.69 -6.07
N LEU A 55 0.10 -5.89 -6.31
CA LEU A 55 -0.10 -5.17 -7.58
C LEU A 55 0.09 -3.67 -7.40
N ARG A 56 0.61 -3.01 -8.43
CA ARG A 56 0.61 -1.54 -8.52
C ARG A 56 -0.66 -1.11 -9.24
N PRO A 57 -1.23 0.08 -8.95
CA PRO A 57 -2.46 0.57 -9.59
C PRO A 57 -2.45 0.50 -11.12
N THR A 58 -1.31 0.73 -11.77
CA THR A 58 -1.13 0.62 -13.23
C THR A 58 -1.31 -0.80 -13.81
N LEU A 59 -1.28 -1.81 -12.96
CA LEU A 59 -1.45 -3.23 -13.30
C LEU A 59 -2.77 -3.79 -12.76
N SER A 60 -3.46 -3.05 -11.90
CA SER A 60 -4.71 -3.46 -11.28
C SER A 60 -5.90 -3.07 -12.17
N ASP A 61 -6.91 -3.94 -12.24
CA ASP A 61 -8.24 -3.68 -12.81
C ASP A 61 -8.29 -3.22 -14.28
N GLY A 62 -7.22 -3.44 -15.05
CA GLY A 62 -7.18 -3.12 -16.48
C GLY A 62 -7.22 -1.62 -16.79
N ASN A 63 -7.07 -0.74 -15.80
CA ASN A 63 -7.00 0.70 -16.02
C ASN A 63 -5.54 1.11 -16.34
N PRO A 64 -5.22 1.49 -17.59
CA PRO A 64 -3.86 1.88 -17.95
C PRO A 64 -3.42 3.23 -17.36
N ASN A 65 -4.36 4.04 -16.83
CA ASN A 65 -4.08 5.38 -16.32
C ASN A 65 -4.74 5.62 -14.94
N PRO A 66 -4.20 5.02 -13.87
CA PRO A 66 -4.72 5.23 -12.53
C PRO A 66 -4.53 6.68 -12.10
N SER A 67 -5.54 7.24 -11.44
CA SER A 67 -5.50 8.60 -10.88
C SER A 67 -5.41 8.53 -9.36
N PHE A 68 -4.52 9.31 -8.75
CA PHE A 68 -4.41 9.39 -7.29
C PHE A 68 -5.58 10.19 -6.69
N VAL A 69 -5.93 11.33 -7.31
CA VAL A 69 -7.09 12.16 -7.01
C VAL A 69 -7.58 12.73 -8.34
N LEU A 70 -8.88 12.65 -8.65
CA LEU A 70 -9.42 13.12 -9.94
C LEU A 70 -10.18 14.45 -9.82
N ARG A 71 -11.15 14.55 -8.91
CA ARG A 71 -12.02 15.74 -8.74
C ARG A 71 -12.21 16.11 -7.26
N GLY A 72 -11.10 16.15 -6.52
CA GLY A 72 -11.10 16.25 -5.07
C GLY A 72 -11.27 14.89 -4.40
N PHE A 73 -11.45 14.91 -3.09
CA PHE A 73 -11.64 13.71 -2.28
C PHE A 73 -12.96 13.82 -1.51
N SER A 74 -13.64 12.68 -1.34
CA SER A 74 -14.91 12.54 -0.67
C SER A 74 -14.92 11.24 0.12
N ARG A 75 -15.82 11.15 1.11
CA ARG A 75 -16.07 9.91 1.85
C ARG A 75 -16.47 8.73 0.96
N PHE A 76 -16.95 9.00 -0.26
CA PHE A 76 -17.32 7.98 -1.24
C PHE A 76 -16.14 7.41 -2.02
N ASP A 77 -14.95 8.01 -1.92
CA ASP A 77 -13.73 7.48 -2.56
C ASP A 77 -13.09 6.36 -1.74
N PHE A 78 -13.60 6.08 -0.54
CA PHE A 78 -13.09 5.05 0.38
C PHE A 78 -14.08 3.89 0.47
N GLY A 79 -13.57 2.68 0.27
CA GLY A 79 -14.30 1.43 0.47
C GLY A 79 -13.47 0.46 1.29
N GLN A 80 -14.12 -0.31 2.16
CA GLN A 80 -13.44 -1.37 2.90
C GLN A 80 -13.23 -2.58 1.98
N GLY A 81 -12.00 -3.12 1.98
CA GLY A 81 -11.72 -4.39 1.30
C GLY A 81 -12.37 -5.58 2.01
N VAL A 82 -12.34 -6.76 1.38
CA VAL A 82 -12.94 -7.99 1.95
C VAL A 82 -12.29 -8.41 3.28
N LEU A 83 -11.04 -7.99 3.51
CA LEU A 83 -10.37 -8.20 4.79
C LEU A 83 -10.94 -7.23 5.84
N VAL A 84 -11.74 -7.77 6.76
CA VAL A 84 -12.23 -7.04 7.93
C VAL A 84 -11.13 -7.06 8.99
N LEU A 85 -10.56 -5.89 9.27
CA LEU A 85 -9.86 -5.66 10.53
C LEU A 85 -10.94 -5.43 11.60
N GLU A 86 -10.84 -6.10 12.75
CA GLU A 86 -11.72 -5.83 13.89
C GLU A 86 -11.65 -4.35 14.26
N ILE A 87 -12.79 -3.67 14.19
CA ILE A 87 -12.96 -2.33 14.72
C ILE A 87 -13.05 -2.49 16.23
N TRP A 88 -12.01 -2.10 16.97
CA TRP A 88 -12.15 -1.93 18.42
C TRP A 88 -12.95 -0.64 18.65
N GLU A 89 -14.25 -0.75 18.84
CA GLU A 89 -14.97 0.27 19.61
C GLU A 89 -14.41 0.22 21.04
N VAL A 90 -13.47 1.11 21.36
CA VAL A 90 -13.15 1.37 22.77
C VAL A 90 -14.31 2.20 23.31
N GLY A 91 -15.32 1.52 23.83
CA GLY A 91 -16.36 2.11 24.66
C GLY A 91 -15.75 2.72 25.92
N GLY A 92 -15.24 3.94 25.79
CA GLY A 92 -14.92 4.81 26.91
C GLY A 92 -16.20 5.40 27.44
N ARG A 93 -16.70 4.85 28.54
CA ARG A 93 -17.69 5.51 29.40
C ARG A 93 -17.01 6.80 29.89
N CYS A 94 -17.48 7.96 29.43
CA CYS A 94 -17.15 9.21 30.10
C CYS A 94 -17.85 9.19 31.46
N ASP A 95 -17.10 9.46 32.52
CA ASP A 95 -17.63 9.70 33.86
C ASP A 95 -18.68 10.82 33.86
#